data_AF-A0A7V2WQW3-F1
#
_entry.id   AF-A0A7V2WQW3-F1
#
_cell.length_a   1.000
_cell.length_b   1.000
_cell.length_c   1.000
_cell.angle_alpha   90.00
_cell.angle_beta   90.00
_cell.angle_gamma   90.00
#
_symmetry.space_group_name_H-M   'P 1'
#
loop_
_entity.id
_entity.type
_entity.pdbx_description
1 polymer ?
#
loop_
_entity_poly.entity_id
_entity_poly.type
_entity_poly.pdbx_seq_one_letter_code
_entity_poly.pdbx_strand_id
1 'polypeptide(L)'
;MRTAAGVLLIIAAVFNLMGSVGYIVGGGVASNMENIASYAEKQNGKTLSAEDKANIAAAQEKVGNSGIGLLAFGVFLLVSVGILIAGAVFLFKNTKPQFIMIAGGMAIVAEVIGILITNFGITNIVGLVAGILAIISAKSMGVGSAPEPVE
;
A
#
# COMPACT_ATOMS: atom_id res chain seq x y z
N MET A 1 19.57 -15.27 -3.76
CA MET A 1 18.82 -13.99 -3.78
C MET A 1 17.32 -14.15 -4.02
N ARG A 2 16.87 -14.96 -4.98
CA ARG A 2 15.44 -15.10 -5.34
C ARG A 2 14.52 -15.44 -4.16
N THR A 3 14.92 -16.42 -3.33
CA THR A 3 14.16 -16.79 -2.13
C THR A 3 14.06 -15.64 -1.13
N ALA A 4 15.16 -14.94 -0.87
CA ALA A 4 15.15 -13.77 0.02
C ALA A 4 14.27 -12.64 -0.53
N ALA A 5 14.35 -12.35 -1.84
CA ALA A 5 13.50 -11.36 -2.50
C ALA A 5 12.01 -11.74 -2.41
N GLY A 6 11.66 -13.01 -2.64
CA GLY A 6 10.28 -13.48 -2.52
C GLY A 6 9.75 -13.38 -1.08
N VAL A 7 10.55 -13.76 -0.08
CA VAL A 7 10.17 -13.62 1.34
C VAL A 7 9.98 -12.14 1.70
N LEU A 8 10.89 -11.26 1.27
CA LEU A 8 10.77 -9.82 1.53
C LEU A 8 9.55 -9.20 0.84
N LEU A 9 9.19 -9.64 -0.37
CA LEU A 9 7.94 -9.19 -1.02
C LEU A 9 6.70 -9.64 -0.23
N ILE A 10 6.70 -10.83 0.36
CA ILE A 10 5.59 -11.26 1.24
C ILE A 10 5.52 -10.38 2.48
N ILE A 11 6.66 -10.07 3.11
CA ILE A 11 6.69 -9.17 4.27
C ILE A 11 6.17 -7.78 3.89
N ALA A 12 6.61 -7.22 2.77
CA ALA A 12 6.11 -5.96 2.25
C ALA A 12 4.59 -6.02 1.97
N ALA A 13 4.09 -7.14 1.43
CA ALA A 13 2.67 -7.34 1.20
C ALA A 13 1.87 -7.35 2.52
N VAL A 14 2.40 -7.93 3.60
CA VAL A 14 1.75 -7.89 4.92
C VAL A 14 1.68 -6.46 5.46
N PHE A 15 2.76 -5.68 5.35
CA PHE A 15 2.74 -4.27 5.75
C PHE A 15 1.78 -3.45 4.89
N ASN A 16 1.75 -3.67 3.57
CA ASN A 16 0.80 -3.01 2.67
C ASN A 16 -0.65 -3.39 3.01
N LEU A 17 -0.91 -4.62 3.46
CA LEU A 17 -2.24 -5.03 3.91
C LEU A 17 -2.66 -4.29 5.18
N MET A 18 -1.76 -4.22 6.16
CA MET A 18 -2.02 -3.47 7.40
C MET A 18 -2.23 -1.97 7.12
N GLY A 19 -1.38 -1.38 6.29
CA GLY A 19 -1.50 -0.01 5.82
C GLY A 19 -2.80 0.22 5.06
N SER A 20 -3.16 -0.69 4.15
CA SER A 20 -4.40 -0.66 3.39
C SER A 20 -5.62 -0.58 4.29
N VAL A 21 -5.72 -1.47 5.27
CA VAL A 21 -6.82 -1.45 6.24
C VAL A 21 -6.82 -0.12 7.02
N GLY A 22 -5.65 0.32 7.48
CA GLY A 22 -5.50 1.59 8.20
C GLY A 22 -5.96 2.80 7.38
N TYR A 23 -5.60 2.88 6.10
CA TYR A 23 -5.96 3.99 5.22
C TYR A 23 -7.40 3.92 4.71
N ILE A 24 -7.94 2.73 4.48
CA ILE A 24 -9.37 2.56 4.12
C ILE A 24 -10.24 2.96 5.31
N VAL A 25 -9.94 2.45 6.51
CA VAL A 25 -10.71 2.78 7.72
C VAL A 25 -10.52 4.25 8.07
N GLY A 26 -9.28 4.73 8.12
CA GLY A 26 -8.96 6.13 8.41
C GLY A 26 -9.57 7.09 7.39
N GLY A 27 -9.45 6.79 6.10
CA GLY A 27 -10.04 7.56 5.01
C GLY A 27 -11.57 7.53 5.00
N GLY A 28 -12.17 6.38 5.30
CA GLY A 28 -13.63 6.21 5.39
C GLY A 28 -14.24 6.96 6.56
N VAL A 29 -13.59 6.93 7.73
CA VAL A 29 -13.99 7.72 8.91
C VAL A 29 -13.80 9.21 8.63
N ALA A 30 -12.64 9.61 8.11
CA ALA A 30 -12.35 10.99 7.75
C ALA A 30 -13.38 11.58 6.77
N SER A 31 -13.77 10.81 5.75
CA SER A 31 -14.70 11.26 4.71
C SER A 31 -16.16 11.30 5.18
N ASN A 32 -16.51 10.62 6.27
CA ASN A 32 -17.89 10.53 6.79
C ASN A 32 -18.05 11.13 8.19
N MET A 33 -17.10 11.96 8.63
CA MET A 33 -17.05 12.49 10.00
C MET A 33 -18.32 13.28 10.37
N GLU A 34 -18.89 14.03 9.42
CA GLU A 34 -20.13 14.80 9.58
C GLU A 34 -21.36 13.91 9.80
N ASN A 35 -21.43 12.80 9.08
CA ASN A 35 -22.48 11.80 9.26
C ASN A 35 -22.35 11.12 10.63
N ILE A 36 -21.13 10.75 11.03
CA ILE A 36 -20.88 10.14 12.35
C ILE A 36 -21.26 11.11 13.49
N ALA A 37 -20.87 12.39 13.36
CA ALA A 37 -21.21 13.41 14.33
C ALA A 37 -22.74 13.64 14.45
N SER A 38 -23.43 13.72 13.31
CA SER A 38 -24.89 13.89 13.30
C SER A 38 -25.65 12.66 13.81
N TYR A 39 -25.14 11.44 13.59
CA TYR A 39 -25.69 10.23 14.21
C TYR A 39 -25.47 10.23 15.73
N ALA A 40 -24.30 10.65 16.21
CA ALA A 40 -24.02 10.74 17.65
C ALA A 40 -24.93 11.78 18.35
N GLU A 41 -25.19 12.94 17.71
CA GLU A 41 -26.16 13.93 18.20
C GLU A 41 -27.56 13.33 18.32
N LYS A 42 -28.02 12.64 17.28
CA LYS A 42 -29.36 12.04 17.22
C LYS A 42 -29.53 10.91 18.25
N GLN A 43 -28.48 10.13 18.50
CA GLN A 43 -28.55 8.96 19.39
C GLN A 43 -28.37 9.32 20.87
N ASN A 44 -27.52 10.30 21.19
CA ASN A 44 -27.26 10.71 22.58
C ASN A 44 -28.17 11.85 23.07
N GLY A 45 -29.00 12.45 22.21
CA GLY A 45 -29.88 13.56 22.56
C GLY A 45 -29.14 14.83 23.01
N LYS A 46 -27.81 14.83 22.97
CA LYS A 46 -26.95 15.97 23.25
C LYS A 46 -26.65 16.66 21.94
N THR A 47 -27.16 17.88 21.80
CA THR A 47 -26.74 18.79 20.74
C THR A 47 -25.26 19.09 20.95
N LEU A 48 -24.43 18.91 19.92
CA LEU A 48 -23.02 19.29 19.99
C LEU A 48 -22.94 20.78 20.29
N SER A 49 -21.97 21.16 21.12
CA SER A 49 -21.72 22.58 21.38
C SER A 49 -21.32 23.28 20.07
N ALA A 50 -21.49 24.60 20.02
CA ALA A 50 -21.02 25.38 18.86
C ALA A 50 -19.51 25.22 18.64
N GLU A 51 -18.75 25.01 19.73
CA GLU A 51 -17.32 24.75 19.70
C GLU A 51 -16.99 23.38 19.08
N ASP A 52 -17.73 22.33 19.45
CA ASP A 52 -17.57 20.99 18.87
C ASP A 52 -17.89 20.98 17.36
N LYS A 53 -18.95 21.70 16.95
CA LYS A 53 -19.31 21.84 15.53
C LYS A 53 -18.23 22.58 14.74
N ALA A 54 -17.66 23.64 15.31
CA ALA A 54 -16.56 24.37 14.69
C ALA A 54 -15.29 23.49 14.57
N ASN A 55 -14.98 22.69 15.59
CA ASN A 55 -13.85 21.76 15.58
C ASN A 55 -14.03 20.65 14.53
N ILE A 56 -15.23 20.09 14.40
CA ILE A 56 -15.55 19.09 13.38
C ILE A 56 -15.46 19.69 11.97
N ALA A 57 -16.01 20.89 11.76
CA ALA A 57 -15.91 21.58 10.47
C ALA A 57 -14.46 21.87 10.09
N ALA A 58 -13.64 22.37 11.03
CA ALA A 58 -12.22 22.61 10.81
C ALA A 58 -11.42 21.32 10.56
N ALA A 59 -11.78 20.22 11.23
CA ALA A 59 -11.21 18.90 10.97
C ALA A 59 -11.60 18.38 9.58
N GLN A 60 -12.86 18.56 9.18
CA GLN A 60 -13.36 18.13 7.88
C GLN A 60 -12.79 18.98 6.73
N GLU A 61 -12.55 20.27 6.93
CA GLU A 61 -11.89 21.11 5.93
C GLU A 61 -10.42 20.70 5.73
N LYS A 62 -9.71 20.39 6.82
CA LYS A 62 -8.32 19.92 6.75
C LYS A 62 -8.20 18.49 6.21
N VAL A 63 -9.17 17.63 6.50
CA VAL A 63 -9.06 16.19 6.27
C VAL A 63 -9.94 15.72 5.10
N GLY A 64 -10.93 16.48 4.64
CA GLY A 64 -11.89 16.05 3.61
C GLY A 64 -11.24 15.66 2.27
N ASN A 65 -10.33 16.49 1.75
CA ASN A 65 -9.56 16.14 0.55
C ASN A 65 -8.52 15.05 0.81
N SER A 66 -7.98 14.98 2.02
CA SER A 66 -7.05 13.91 2.42
C SER A 66 -7.77 12.58 2.63
N GLY A 67 -9.04 12.56 3.03
CA GLY A 67 -9.81 11.36 3.35
C GLY A 67 -10.09 10.49 2.12
N ILE A 68 -10.47 11.12 1.01
CA ILE A 68 -10.63 10.43 -0.28
C ILE A 68 -9.27 9.92 -0.78
N GLY A 69 -8.21 10.71 -0.63
CA GLY A 69 -6.85 10.32 -0.99
C GLY A 69 -6.35 9.11 -0.20
N LEU A 70 -6.57 9.08 1.11
CA LEU A 70 -6.23 7.96 1.99
C LEU A 70 -7.05 6.72 1.62
N LEU A 71 -8.36 6.86 1.36
CA LEU A 71 -9.19 5.73 0.95
C LEU A 71 -8.70 5.13 -0.38
N ALA A 72 -8.45 5.98 -1.39
CA ALA A 72 -7.94 5.54 -2.69
C ALA A 72 -6.57 4.86 -2.56
N PHE A 73 -5.67 5.43 -1.75
CA PHE A 73 -4.37 4.82 -1.48
C PHE A 73 -4.51 3.48 -0.74
N GLY A 74 -5.44 3.38 0.20
CA GLY A 74 -5.74 2.14 0.89
C GLY A 74 -6.21 1.03 -0.06
N VAL A 75 -7.08 1.35 -1.02
CA VAL A 75 -7.49 0.40 -2.08
C VAL A 75 -6.32 0.04 -2.99
N PHE A 76 -5.50 1.01 -3.39
CA PHE A 76 -4.29 0.76 -4.17
C PHE A 76 -3.35 -0.22 -3.44
N LEU A 77 -3.11 -0.02 -2.15
CA LEU A 77 -2.30 -0.93 -1.35
C LEU A 77 -2.93 -2.32 -1.32
N LEU A 78 -4.25 -2.45 -1.17
CA LEU A 78 -4.94 -3.75 -1.17
C LEU A 78 -4.72 -4.52 -2.47
N VAL A 79 -4.83 -3.84 -3.62
CA VAL A 79 -4.55 -4.43 -4.93
C VAL A 79 -3.07 -4.80 -5.05
N SER A 80 -2.17 -3.94 -4.53
CA SER A 80 -0.74 -4.21 -4.53
C SER A 80 -0.40 -5.50 -3.77
N VAL A 81 -1.10 -5.83 -2.67
CA VAL A 81 -0.89 -7.06 -1.90
C VAL A 81 -1.00 -8.30 -2.79
N GLY A 82 -2.05 -8.39 -3.60
CA GLY A 82 -2.23 -9.51 -4.52
C GLY A 82 -1.11 -9.62 -5.55
N ILE A 83 -0.67 -8.48 -6.10
CA ILE A 83 0.43 -8.40 -7.07
C ILE A 83 1.77 -8.82 -6.43
N LEU A 84 2.05 -8.38 -5.21
CA LEU A 84 3.27 -8.69 -4.48
C LEU A 84 3.35 -10.17 -4.11
N ILE A 85 2.25 -10.76 -3.62
CA ILE A 85 2.16 -12.19 -3.33
C ILE A 85 2.35 -13.01 -4.61
N ALA A 86 1.67 -12.66 -5.70
CA ALA A 86 1.85 -13.33 -6.98
C ALA A 86 3.30 -13.20 -7.50
N GLY A 87 3.91 -12.02 -7.36
CA GLY A 87 5.32 -11.77 -7.68
C GLY A 87 6.28 -12.64 -6.86
N ALA A 88 6.03 -12.80 -5.56
CA ALA A 88 6.80 -13.67 -4.68
C ALA A 88 6.68 -15.15 -5.11
N VAL A 89 5.47 -15.61 -5.43
CA VAL A 89 5.24 -16.97 -5.95
C VAL A 89 6.00 -17.18 -7.25
N PHE A 90 5.95 -16.24 -8.19
CA PHE A 90 6.70 -16.34 -9.44
C PHE A 90 8.22 -16.29 -9.24
N LEU A 91 8.72 -15.54 -8.24
CA LEU A 91 10.12 -15.57 -7.82
C LEU A 91 10.54 -16.95 -7.30
N PHE A 92 9.73 -17.57 -6.43
CA PHE A 92 10.00 -18.92 -5.93
C PHE A 92 9.96 -19.97 -7.04
N LYS A 93 9.03 -19.81 -7.99
CA LYS A 93 8.91 -20.70 -9.15
C LYS A 93 9.92 -20.42 -10.24
N ASN A 94 10.72 -19.34 -10.15
CA ASN A 94 11.64 -18.89 -11.19
C ASN A 94 10.95 -18.75 -12.56
N THR A 95 9.76 -18.16 -12.60
CA THR A 95 8.97 -17.98 -13.83
C THR A 95 8.49 -16.54 -13.97
N LYS A 96 8.04 -16.16 -15.17
CA LYS A 96 7.39 -14.86 -15.44
C LYS A 96 8.21 -13.64 -14.94
N PRO A 97 9.47 -13.46 -15.39
CA PRO A 97 10.34 -12.36 -14.92
C PRO A 97 9.71 -10.97 -15.13
N GLN A 98 8.94 -10.76 -16.20
CA GLN A 98 8.22 -9.50 -16.41
C GLN A 98 7.22 -9.19 -15.30
N PHE A 99 6.47 -10.19 -14.82
CA PHE A 99 5.53 -9.98 -13.71
C PHE A 99 6.26 -9.67 -12.41
N ILE A 100 7.41 -10.33 -12.17
CA ILE A 100 8.24 -10.04 -11.00
C ILE A 100 8.76 -8.60 -11.04
N MET A 101 9.15 -8.09 -12.22
CA MET A 101 9.53 -6.68 -12.36
C MET A 101 8.38 -5.73 -12.04
N ILE A 102 7.16 -6.05 -12.49
CA ILE A 102 5.95 -5.27 -12.16
C ILE A 102 5.71 -5.29 -10.65
N ALA A 103 5.79 -6.46 -10.00
CA ALA A 103 5.62 -6.58 -8.56
C ALA A 103 6.68 -5.79 -7.78
N GLY A 104 7.95 -5.86 -8.21
CA GLY A 104 9.02 -5.08 -7.59
C GLY A 104 8.85 -3.57 -7.79
N GLY A 105 8.40 -3.14 -8.97
CA GLY A 105 8.06 -1.74 -9.22
C GLY A 105 6.87 -1.26 -8.39
N MET A 106 5.84 -2.10 -8.26
CA MET A 106 4.66 -1.83 -7.42
C MET A 106 5.05 -1.67 -5.94
N ALA A 107 5.94 -2.50 -5.43
CA ALA A 107 6.49 -2.36 -4.08
C ALA A 107 7.12 -0.97 -3.89
N ILE A 108 7.99 -0.56 -4.82
CA ILE A 108 8.68 0.74 -4.75
C ILE A 108 7.67 1.90 -4.80
N VAL A 109 6.71 1.86 -5.72
CA VAL A 109 5.69 2.91 -5.86
C VAL A 109 4.86 3.02 -4.58
N ALA A 110 4.45 1.89 -4.00
CA ALA A 110 3.70 1.88 -2.75
C ALA A 110 4.48 2.54 -1.61
N GLU A 111 5.78 2.25 -1.48
CA GLU A 111 6.60 2.89 -0.44
C GLU A 111 6.84 4.37 -0.71
N VAL A 112 7.09 4.78 -1.95
CA VAL A 112 7.27 6.19 -2.29
C VAL A 112 6.01 6.99 -1.94
N ILE A 113 4.83 6.51 -2.31
CA ILE A 113 3.56 7.17 -1.96
C ILE A 113 3.37 7.14 -0.44
N GLY A 114 3.67 6.02 0.22
CA GLY A 114 3.62 5.91 1.68
C GLY A 114 4.48 6.95 2.39
N ILE A 115 5.71 7.20 1.91
CA ILE A 115 6.64 8.22 2.42
C ILE A 115 6.14 9.65 2.16
N LEU A 116 5.35 9.87 1.10
CA LEU A 116 4.78 11.19 0.83
C LEU A 116 3.56 11.49 1.73
N ILE A 117 2.82 10.45 2.12
CA ILE A 117 1.63 10.58 2.97
C ILE A 117 1.99 10.55 4.46
N THR A 118 3.02 9.79 4.82
CA THR A 118 3.48 9.59 6.21
C THR A 118 4.97 9.92 6.33
N ASN A 119 5.60 9.65 7.47
CA ASN A 119 7.04 9.85 7.61
C ASN A 119 7.81 8.59 7.15
N PHE A 120 9.04 8.79 6.68
CA PHE A 120 9.94 7.70 6.34
C PHE A 120 10.19 6.78 7.55
N GLY A 121 9.87 5.50 7.40
CA GLY A 121 9.97 4.51 8.46
C GLY A 121 10.64 3.20 8.03
N ILE A 122 10.86 2.32 9.00
CA ILE A 122 11.52 1.00 8.79
C ILE A 122 10.74 0.15 7.79
N THR A 123 9.41 0.22 7.80
CA THR A 123 8.54 -0.49 6.85
C THR A 123 8.84 -0.08 5.41
N ASN A 124 9.13 1.19 5.16
CA ASN A 124 9.46 1.68 3.81
C ASN A 124 10.81 1.17 3.32
N ILE A 125 11.80 1.06 4.22
CA ILE A 125 13.10 0.47 3.88
C ILE A 125 12.90 -0.98 3.42
N VAL A 126 12.10 -1.76 4.16
CA VAL A 126 11.83 -3.16 3.82
C VAL A 126 11.17 -3.28 2.45
N GLY A 127 10.13 -2.48 2.17
CA GLY A 127 9.45 -2.51 0.87
C GLY A 127 10.33 -2.06 -0.30
N LEU A 128 11.13 -1.02 -0.12
CA LEU A 128 12.07 -0.55 -1.14
C LEU A 128 13.14 -1.60 -1.45
N VAL A 129 13.73 -2.20 -0.42
CA VAL A 129 14.72 -3.28 -0.56
C VAL A 129 14.09 -4.50 -1.21
N ALA A 130 12.88 -4.89 -0.79
CA ALA A 130 12.13 -5.98 -1.41
C ALA A 130 11.92 -5.75 -2.91
N GLY A 131 11.47 -4.55 -3.29
CA GLY A 131 11.23 -4.18 -4.68
C GLY A 131 12.51 -4.19 -5.53
N ILE A 132 13.59 -3.61 -5.04
CA ILE A 132 14.89 -3.60 -5.72
C ILE A 132 15.41 -5.02 -5.91
N LEU A 133 15.40 -5.84 -4.86
CA LEU A 133 15.88 -7.23 -4.94
C LEU A 133 15.02 -8.09 -5.86
N ALA A 134 13.71 -7.85 -5.91
CA ALA A 134 12.80 -8.51 -6.84
C ALA A 134 13.15 -8.15 -8.30
N ILE A 135 13.39 -6.87 -8.60
CA ILE A 135 13.79 -6.42 -9.94
C ILE A 135 15.14 -7.00 -10.36
N ILE A 136 16.15 -6.96 -9.46
CA ILE A 136 17.47 -7.55 -9.73
C ILE A 136 17.32 -9.05 -10.00
N SER A 137 16.55 -9.74 -9.16
CA SER A 137 16.28 -11.18 -9.32
C SER A 137 15.60 -11.47 -10.65
N ALA A 138 14.60 -10.70 -11.05
CA ALA A 138 13.91 -10.83 -12.33
C ALA A 138 14.85 -10.62 -13.52
N LYS A 139 15.71 -9.59 -13.49
CA LYS A 139 16.70 -9.34 -14.54
C LYS A 139 17.67 -10.51 -14.69
N SER A 140 18.11 -11.10 -13.58
CA SER A 140 19.00 -12.27 -13.60
C SER A 140 18.39 -13.53 -14.23
N MET A 141 17.06 -13.57 -14.39
CA MET A 141 16.36 -14.71 -14.98
C MET A 141 16.33 -14.66 -16.51
N GLY A 142 16.48 -13.47 -17.13
CA GLY A 142 16.47 -13.30 -18.58
C GLY A 142 17.80 -13.56 -19.28
N VAL A 143 18.90 -13.71 -18.53
CA VAL A 143 20.26 -13.86 -19.08
C VAL A 143 20.60 -15.35 -19.36
N GLY A 144 19.78 -16.29 -18.90
CA GLY A 144 20.06 -17.74 -18.98
C GLY A 144 19.46 -18.47 -20.20
N SER A 145 18.91 -17.76 -21.18
CA SER A 145 18.22 -18.35 -22.33
C SER A 145 18.71 -17.76 -23.66
N ALA A 146 20.02 -17.77 -23.88
CA ALA A 146 20.52 -17.83 -25.25
C ALA A 146 20.28 -19.28 -25.73
N PRO A 147 19.57 -19.51 -26.85
CA PRO A 147 19.46 -20.86 -27.40
C PRO A 147 20.88 -21.38 -27.68
N GLU A 148 21.16 -22.64 -27.32
CA GLU A 148 22.39 -23.30 -27.72
C GLU A 148 22.53 -23.20 -29.25
N PRO A 149 23.72 -22.86 -29.78
CA PRO A 149 23.94 -22.89 -31.21
C PRO A 149 23.59 -24.28 -31.72
N VAL A 150 22.68 -24.35 -32.68
CA VAL A 150 22.37 -25.59 -33.40
C VAL A 150 23.61 -25.92 -34.22
N GLU A 151 24.35 -26.97 -33.84
CA GLU A 151 25.40 -27.58 -34.68
C GLU A 151 24.80 -28.28 -35.90
#